data_AF-A0A7J4UDF6-F1
#
_entry.id   AF-A0A7J4UDF6-F1
#
_cell.length_a   1.000
_cell.length_b   1.000
_cell.length_c   1.000
_cell.angle_alpha   90.00
_cell.angle_beta   90.00
_cell.angle_gamma   90.00
#
_symmetry.space_group_name_H-M   'P 1'
#
loop_
_entity.id
_entity.type
_entity.pdbx_description
1 polymer ?
#
loop_
_entity_poly.entity_id
_entity_poly.type
_entity_poly.pdbx_seq_one_letter_code
_entity_poly.pdbx_strand_id
1 'polypeptide(L)'
;MLRKTMLGLGLMGMLSSEAYAEDIEYASMSLGELTKYLQEKTVVLNDFNFKKEITDYDGAAIVLFYSSCNQTENADNIDRNMEIVYLQLRDKFQSAEVNALPLKFTSFDGCKYKGNNGKVIIGLNVRSTETHMYLDGQEVDRRVGGPTNENGVKASINNMGWWINYALLGIRQEEDKDRDIVLLYKGDSKLEEYPHSEIQN
;
A
#
# COMPACT_ATOMS: atom_id res chain seq x y z
N MET A 1 18.41 -55.22 21.52
CA MET A 1 19.26 -54.90 20.34
C MET A 1 18.52 -53.87 19.49
N LEU A 2 19.17 -52.75 19.21
CA LEU A 2 18.58 -51.52 18.68
C LEU A 2 17.95 -51.69 17.28
N ARG A 3 16.73 -51.19 17.12
CA ARG A 3 16.13 -50.84 15.82
C ARG A 3 16.77 -49.55 15.31
N LYS A 4 17.31 -49.59 14.10
CA LYS A 4 17.77 -48.41 13.35
C LYS A 4 16.52 -47.69 12.79
N THR A 5 16.30 -46.46 13.25
CA THR A 5 15.35 -45.53 12.63
C THR A 5 16.18 -44.52 11.84
N MET A 6 16.17 -44.61 10.51
CA MET A 6 16.63 -43.52 9.64
C MET A 6 15.45 -42.56 9.46
N LEU A 7 15.48 -41.45 10.18
CA LEU A 7 14.76 -40.23 9.83
C LEU A 7 15.74 -39.39 9.00
N GLY A 8 15.46 -39.24 7.72
CA GLY A 8 16.31 -38.52 6.79
C GLY A 8 15.48 -37.80 5.74
N LEU A 9 15.69 -36.48 5.70
CA LEU A 9 15.34 -35.53 4.64
C LEU A 9 13.88 -35.07 4.60
N GLY A 10 13.60 -34.07 5.44
CA GLY A 10 12.66 -33.02 5.06
C GLY A 10 13.21 -32.32 3.82
N LEU A 11 12.48 -32.41 2.71
CA LEU A 11 12.70 -31.53 1.57
C LEU A 11 12.15 -30.15 1.96
N MET A 12 13.08 -29.23 2.22
CA MET A 12 12.91 -27.84 1.84
C MET A 12 12.83 -27.77 0.31
N GLY A 13 11.91 -26.94 -0.19
CA GLY A 13 11.80 -26.57 -1.59
C GLY A 13 10.35 -26.17 -1.87
N MET A 14 10.01 -25.00 -2.40
CA MET A 14 10.78 -23.90 -2.98
C MET A 14 9.89 -22.67 -2.83
N LEU A 15 10.28 -21.67 -2.04
CA LEU A 15 9.78 -20.30 -2.25
C LEU A 15 10.75 -19.65 -3.23
N SER A 16 10.64 -20.02 -4.50
CA SER A 16 11.32 -19.33 -5.59
C SER A 16 10.37 -19.20 -6.76
N SER A 17 9.49 -18.23 -6.66
CA SER A 17 9.10 -17.46 -7.82
C SER A 17 8.80 -16.06 -7.33
N GLU A 18 9.85 -15.22 -7.26
CA GLU A 18 9.68 -13.83 -7.66
C GLU A 18 9.11 -13.88 -9.08
N ALA A 19 7.79 -14.00 -9.16
CA ALA A 19 7.06 -13.67 -10.37
C ALA A 19 7.22 -12.15 -10.45
N TYR A 20 8.32 -11.72 -11.06
CA TYR A 20 8.44 -10.38 -11.61
C TYR A 20 7.16 -10.19 -12.42
N ALA A 21 6.31 -9.28 -11.93
CA ALA A 21 5.26 -8.70 -12.76
C ALA A 21 5.91 -8.31 -14.09
N GLU A 22 5.20 -8.51 -15.21
CA GLU A 22 5.62 -8.01 -16.52
C GLU A 22 6.36 -6.68 -16.34
N ASP A 23 7.53 -6.52 -16.99
CA ASP A 23 8.34 -5.30 -16.96
C ASP A 23 7.52 -4.12 -17.54
N ILE A 24 6.51 -3.67 -16.80
CA ILE A 24 5.74 -2.50 -17.07
C ILE A 24 6.57 -1.38 -16.47
N GLU A 25 7.36 -0.77 -17.34
CA GLU A 25 8.16 0.39 -16.97
C GLU A 25 7.22 1.58 -16.81
N TYR A 26 6.53 1.65 -15.66
CA TYR A 26 5.64 2.74 -15.26
C TYR A 26 6.30 4.12 -15.43
N ALA A 27 7.63 4.19 -15.30
CA ALA A 27 8.43 5.38 -15.50
C ALA A 27 8.40 5.93 -16.94
N SER A 28 7.97 5.16 -17.93
CA SER A 28 7.83 5.61 -19.33
C SER A 28 6.45 6.19 -19.65
N MET A 29 5.44 5.90 -18.83
CA MET A 29 4.06 6.33 -19.05
C MET A 29 3.87 7.81 -18.71
N SER A 30 3.00 8.47 -19.48
CA SER A 30 2.45 9.77 -19.12
C SER A 30 1.53 9.66 -17.91
N LEU A 31 1.28 10.77 -17.21
CA LEU A 31 0.36 10.80 -16.06
C LEU A 31 -1.03 10.27 -16.44
N GLY A 32 -1.58 10.66 -17.60
CA GLY A 32 -2.90 10.17 -18.03
C GLY A 32 -2.95 8.66 -18.28
N GLU A 33 -1.87 8.08 -18.80
CA GLU A 33 -1.75 6.63 -18.99
C GLU A 33 -1.63 5.91 -17.65
N LEU A 34 -0.83 6.43 -16.72
CA LEU A 34 -0.69 5.90 -15.36
C LEU A 34 -2.03 5.94 -14.60
N THR A 35 -2.73 7.07 -14.61
CA THR A 35 -4.02 7.21 -13.93
C THR A 35 -5.05 6.24 -14.50
N LYS A 36 -5.07 6.06 -15.82
CA LYS A 36 -5.96 5.07 -16.46
C LYS A 36 -5.60 3.65 -16.01
N TYR A 37 -4.31 3.31 -16.05
CA TYR A 37 -3.84 1.98 -15.65
C TYR A 37 -4.08 1.70 -14.16
N LEU A 38 -3.89 2.70 -13.29
CA LEU A 38 -4.27 2.66 -11.87
C LEU A 38 -5.75 2.31 -11.70
N GLN A 39 -6.64 2.99 -12.41
CA GLN A 39 -8.08 2.72 -12.34
C GLN A 39 -8.45 1.32 -12.85
N GLU A 40 -7.70 0.76 -13.80
CA GLU A 40 -7.91 -0.60 -14.30
C GLU A 40 -7.39 -1.69 -13.34
N LYS A 41 -6.36 -1.40 -12.56
CA LYS A 41 -5.66 -2.38 -11.69
C LYS A 41 -6.06 -2.32 -10.23
N THR A 42 -6.89 -1.36 -9.85
CA THR A 42 -7.37 -1.14 -8.48
C THR A 42 -8.89 -1.13 -8.41
N VAL A 43 -9.43 -1.33 -7.21
CA VAL A 43 -10.85 -1.05 -6.98
C VAL A 43 -11.04 0.46 -6.91
N VAL A 44 -11.76 1.04 -7.87
CA VAL A 44 -12.08 2.46 -7.88
C VAL A 44 -13.17 2.76 -6.87
N LEU A 45 -12.82 3.53 -5.85
CA LEU A 45 -13.69 3.94 -4.77
C LEU A 45 -14.49 5.19 -5.10
N ASN A 46 -15.61 5.31 -4.42
CA ASN A 46 -16.50 6.46 -4.39
C ASN A 46 -17.30 6.47 -3.08
N ASP A 47 -18.08 7.52 -2.84
CA ASP A 47 -18.89 7.66 -1.63
C ASP A 47 -19.85 6.49 -1.37
N PHE A 48 -20.28 5.74 -2.40
CA PHE A 48 -21.24 4.65 -2.26
C PHE A 48 -20.59 3.31 -1.91
N ASN A 49 -19.40 3.03 -2.44
CA ASN A 49 -18.73 1.73 -2.23
C ASN A 49 -17.63 1.79 -1.15
N PHE A 50 -17.20 2.97 -0.70
CA PHE A 50 -16.13 3.10 0.30
C PHE A 50 -16.41 2.27 1.56
N LYS A 51 -17.64 2.34 2.09
CA LYS A 51 -18.03 1.57 3.27
C LYS A 51 -17.82 0.06 3.07
N LYS A 52 -18.37 -0.47 1.97
CA LYS A 52 -18.29 -1.90 1.65
C LYS A 52 -16.86 -2.36 1.39
N GLU A 53 -16.09 -1.56 0.66
CA GLU A 53 -14.77 -1.98 0.19
C GLU A 53 -13.66 -1.77 1.23
N ILE A 54 -13.85 -0.81 2.14
CA ILE A 54 -12.87 -0.40 3.16
C ILE A 54 -13.39 -0.68 4.57
N THR A 55 -14.41 0.03 5.05
CA THR A 55 -14.77 0.00 6.49
C THR A 55 -15.43 -1.29 6.95
N ASP A 56 -16.13 -1.99 6.07
CA ASP A 56 -16.76 -3.29 6.33
C ASP A 56 -15.83 -4.46 5.91
N TYR A 57 -14.57 -4.18 5.59
CA TYR A 57 -13.62 -5.18 5.12
C TYR A 57 -12.75 -5.72 6.25
N ASP A 58 -12.93 -6.99 6.60
CA ASP A 58 -12.20 -7.72 7.67
C ASP A 58 -10.76 -8.12 7.29
N GLY A 59 -10.23 -7.53 6.22
CA GLY A 59 -8.86 -7.75 5.75
C GLY A 59 -8.08 -6.45 5.78
N ALA A 60 -7.03 -6.38 4.97
CA ALA A 60 -6.24 -5.16 4.82
C ALA A 60 -6.53 -4.47 3.48
N ALA A 61 -6.62 -3.15 3.52
CA ALA A 61 -6.80 -2.32 2.32
C ALA A 61 -5.85 -1.12 2.34
N ILE A 62 -5.35 -0.75 1.17
CA ILE A 62 -4.56 0.45 0.97
C ILE A 62 -5.31 1.32 -0.03
N VAL A 63 -5.51 2.59 0.29
CA VAL A 63 -6.23 3.55 -0.54
C VAL A 63 -5.28 4.61 -1.03
N LEU A 64 -5.12 4.75 -2.35
CA LEU A 64 -4.50 5.94 -2.94
C LEU A 64 -5.58 7.00 -3.19
N PHE A 65 -5.52 8.10 -2.46
CA PHE A 65 -6.24 9.32 -2.79
C PHE A 65 -5.37 10.15 -3.73
N TYR A 66 -5.90 10.46 -4.91
CA TYR A 66 -5.24 11.27 -5.94
C TYR A 66 -6.23 12.26 -6.55
N SER A 67 -5.74 13.17 -7.39
CA SER A 67 -6.59 14.18 -8.03
C SER A 67 -6.29 14.31 -9.51
N SER A 68 -7.29 14.04 -10.35
CA SER A 68 -7.18 14.33 -11.79
C SER A 68 -7.34 15.81 -12.17
N CYS A 69 -7.51 16.73 -11.20
CA CYS A 69 -7.97 18.10 -11.49
C CYS A 69 -6.91 19.15 -11.82
N ASN A 70 -5.70 19.01 -11.28
CA ASN A 70 -4.76 20.11 -11.13
C ASN A 70 -3.40 19.70 -11.67
N GLN A 71 -3.25 19.83 -12.98
CA GLN A 71 -2.01 19.53 -13.67
C GLN A 71 -1.13 20.78 -13.74
N THR A 72 -0.34 20.99 -12.69
CA THR A 72 0.81 21.91 -12.72
C THR A 72 2.07 21.07 -12.66
N GLU A 73 3.16 21.47 -13.31
CA GLU A 73 4.36 20.62 -13.46
C GLU A 73 4.86 19.97 -12.15
N ASN A 74 4.82 20.70 -11.02
CA ASN A 74 5.20 20.16 -9.71
C ASN A 74 4.15 19.22 -9.09
N ALA A 75 2.86 19.52 -9.25
CA ALA A 75 1.78 18.63 -8.79
C ALA A 75 1.71 17.37 -9.65
N ASP A 76 1.91 17.52 -10.97
CA ASP A 76 2.01 16.44 -11.95
C ASP A 76 3.12 15.46 -11.56
N ASN A 77 4.29 15.98 -11.16
CA ASN A 77 5.40 15.15 -10.73
C ASN A 77 5.07 14.35 -9.46
N ILE A 78 4.43 14.97 -8.45
CA ILE A 78 4.06 14.27 -7.22
C ILE A 78 3.02 13.18 -7.50
N ASP A 79 1.96 13.52 -8.24
CA ASP A 79 0.86 12.61 -8.54
C ASP A 79 1.37 11.44 -9.39
N ARG A 80 2.09 11.74 -10.47
CA ARG A 80 2.71 10.73 -11.33
C ARG A 80 3.63 9.81 -10.56
N ASN A 81 4.54 10.36 -9.77
CA ASN A 81 5.51 9.55 -9.04
C ASN A 81 4.83 8.71 -7.96
N MET A 82 3.77 9.21 -7.33
CA MET A 82 3.01 8.44 -6.35
C MET A 82 2.21 7.32 -7.01
N GLU A 83 1.63 7.54 -8.20
CA GLU A 83 0.98 6.47 -8.98
C GLU A 83 1.98 5.37 -9.36
N ILE A 84 3.20 5.72 -9.77
CA ILE A 84 4.28 4.75 -10.03
C ILE A 84 4.60 3.93 -8.78
N VAL A 85 4.83 4.59 -7.65
CA VAL A 85 5.09 3.90 -6.36
C VAL A 85 3.96 2.95 -6.03
N TYR A 86 2.72 3.42 -6.13
CA TYR A 86 1.54 2.66 -5.74
C TYR A 86 1.33 1.42 -6.62
N LEU A 87 1.50 1.55 -7.93
CA LEU A 87 1.40 0.43 -8.88
C LEU A 87 2.50 -0.61 -8.63
N GLN A 88 3.74 -0.19 -8.37
CA GLN A 88 4.82 -1.14 -8.06
C GLN A 88 4.61 -1.87 -6.74
N LEU A 89 4.06 -1.18 -5.73
CA LEU A 89 3.68 -1.84 -4.47
C LEU A 89 2.53 -2.83 -4.71
N ARG A 90 1.52 -2.45 -5.49
CA ARG A 90 0.40 -3.34 -5.85
C ARG A 90 0.91 -4.61 -6.51
N ASP A 91 1.83 -4.50 -7.46
CA ASP A 91 2.41 -5.68 -8.14
C ASP A 91 3.24 -6.54 -7.19
N LYS A 92 4.06 -5.91 -6.33
CA LYS A 92 4.85 -6.61 -5.31
C LYS A 92 3.99 -7.41 -4.34
N PHE A 93 2.81 -6.89 -3.99
CA PHE A 93 1.94 -7.46 -2.97
C PHE A 93 0.65 -8.09 -3.51
N GLN A 94 0.55 -8.32 -4.83
CA GLN A 94 -0.70 -8.78 -5.47
C GLN A 94 -1.22 -10.15 -4.96
N SER A 95 -0.34 -10.95 -4.36
CA SER A 95 -0.66 -12.27 -3.79
C SER A 95 -0.64 -12.28 -2.26
N ALA A 96 -0.48 -11.12 -1.61
CA ALA A 96 -0.49 -11.04 -0.16
C ALA A 96 -1.92 -11.17 0.38
N GLU A 97 -2.03 -11.82 1.54
CA GLU A 97 -3.29 -11.99 2.25
C GLU A 97 -3.15 -11.57 3.71
N VAL A 98 -4.21 -10.99 4.27
CA VAL A 98 -4.37 -10.69 5.69
C VAL A 98 -5.69 -11.28 6.12
N ASN A 99 -5.72 -12.05 7.21
CA ASN A 99 -6.91 -12.78 7.67
C ASN A 99 -7.56 -13.69 6.58
N ALA A 100 -6.72 -14.34 5.75
CA ALA A 100 -7.16 -15.14 4.60
C ALA A 100 -7.99 -14.38 3.56
N LEU A 101 -7.84 -13.05 3.52
CA LEU A 101 -8.44 -12.16 2.54
C LEU A 101 -7.34 -11.42 1.76
N PRO A 102 -7.53 -11.16 0.45
CA PRO A 102 -6.50 -10.52 -0.36
C PRO A 102 -6.22 -9.08 0.09
N LEU A 103 -4.96 -8.68 0.18
CA LEU A 103 -4.61 -7.28 0.40
C LEU A 103 -5.15 -6.42 -0.75
N LYS A 104 -6.12 -5.54 -0.46
CA LYS A 104 -6.75 -4.70 -1.48
C LYS A 104 -5.93 -3.46 -1.77
N PHE A 105 -5.64 -3.23 -3.04
CA PHE A 105 -5.20 -1.93 -3.55
C PHE A 105 -6.39 -1.22 -4.20
N THR A 106 -6.69 -0.02 -3.73
CA THR A 106 -7.88 0.76 -4.07
C THR A 106 -7.51 2.20 -4.38
N SER A 107 -8.30 2.88 -5.20
CA SER A 107 -8.00 4.26 -5.61
C SER A 107 -9.22 5.15 -5.52
N PHE A 108 -9.03 6.40 -5.10
CA PHE A 108 -10.10 7.39 -4.95
C PHE A 108 -9.67 8.69 -5.63
N ASP A 109 -10.38 9.07 -6.70
CA ASP A 109 -10.14 10.34 -7.41
C ASP A 109 -10.93 11.47 -6.74
N GLY A 110 -10.25 12.28 -5.93
CA GLY A 110 -10.84 13.44 -5.26
C GLY A 110 -11.40 14.47 -6.25
N CYS A 111 -10.97 14.45 -7.51
CA CYS A 111 -11.44 15.38 -8.52
C CYS A 111 -12.88 15.19 -8.94
N LYS A 112 -13.30 13.92 -9.03
CA LYS A 112 -14.66 13.56 -9.41
C LYS A 112 -15.68 14.00 -8.35
N TYR A 113 -15.22 14.44 -7.18
CA TYR A 113 -16.04 14.73 -6.00
C TYR A 113 -15.77 16.11 -5.37
N LYS A 114 -15.56 17.15 -6.19
CA LYS A 114 -15.39 18.55 -5.71
C LYS A 114 -16.62 19.10 -4.98
N GLY A 115 -16.38 19.93 -3.97
CA GLY A 115 -17.42 20.64 -3.20
C GLY A 115 -18.06 19.78 -2.10
N ASN A 116 -19.32 20.04 -1.73
CA ASN A 116 -20.03 19.29 -0.68
C ASN A 116 -20.43 17.85 -1.08
N ASN A 117 -19.96 17.36 -2.23
CA ASN A 117 -20.36 16.08 -2.83
C ASN A 117 -19.31 14.97 -2.68
N GLY A 118 -18.21 15.21 -1.94
CA GLY A 118 -17.20 14.20 -1.62
C GLY A 118 -17.21 13.86 -0.15
N LYS A 119 -18.23 13.13 0.31
CA LYS A 119 -18.44 12.84 1.73
C LYS A 119 -17.23 12.13 2.35
N VAL A 120 -16.63 11.20 1.62
CA VAL A 120 -15.43 10.47 2.06
C VAL A 120 -14.24 11.43 2.20
N ILE A 121 -13.93 12.21 1.16
CA ILE A 121 -12.82 13.18 1.16
C ILE A 121 -12.96 14.18 2.31
N ILE A 122 -14.16 14.72 2.52
CA ILE A 122 -14.45 15.67 3.61
C ILE A 122 -14.34 14.96 4.96
N GLY A 123 -14.94 13.79 5.11
CA GLY A 123 -14.96 13.03 6.37
C GLY A 123 -13.56 12.60 6.81
N LEU A 124 -12.67 12.28 5.87
CA LEU A 124 -11.28 11.89 6.14
C LEU A 124 -10.30 13.08 6.12
N ASN A 125 -10.78 14.29 5.82
CA ASN A 125 -9.99 15.51 5.66
C ASN A 125 -8.80 15.34 4.70
N VAL A 126 -9.04 14.67 3.56
CA VAL A 126 -8.06 14.47 2.49
C VAL A 126 -7.87 15.78 1.73
N ARG A 127 -6.63 16.30 1.69
CA ARG A 127 -6.34 17.64 1.10
C ARG A 127 -5.38 17.63 -0.08
N SER A 128 -4.66 16.54 -0.27
CA SER A 128 -3.68 16.35 -1.34
C SER A 128 -3.63 14.87 -1.71
N THR A 129 -2.74 14.52 -2.62
CA THR A 129 -2.40 13.12 -2.84
C THR A 129 -1.88 12.51 -1.54
N GLU A 130 -2.45 11.37 -1.15
CA GLU A 130 -2.11 10.66 0.08
C GLU A 130 -2.48 9.17 -0.03
N THR A 131 -1.76 8.34 0.72
CA THR A 131 -2.03 6.91 0.80
C THR A 131 -2.46 6.55 2.21
N HIS A 132 -3.63 5.95 2.37
CA HIS A 132 -4.14 5.49 3.65
C HIS A 132 -4.06 3.97 3.72
N MET A 133 -3.83 3.45 4.92
CA MET A 133 -3.75 2.03 5.20
C MET A 133 -4.83 1.66 6.22
N TYR A 134 -5.54 0.59 5.93
CA TYR A 134 -6.64 0.07 6.74
C TYR A 134 -6.40 -1.39 7.09
N LEU A 135 -6.75 -1.77 8.31
CA LEU A 135 -6.82 -3.13 8.82
C LEU A 135 -8.15 -3.31 9.55
N ASP A 136 -8.90 -4.34 9.20
CA ASP A 136 -10.21 -4.66 9.80
C ASP A 136 -11.16 -3.44 9.80
N GLY A 137 -11.18 -2.73 8.67
CA GLY A 137 -12.00 -1.54 8.46
C GLY A 137 -11.55 -0.27 9.19
N GLN A 138 -10.49 -0.33 10.00
CA GLN A 138 -9.95 0.81 10.73
C GLN A 138 -8.71 1.35 10.06
N GLU A 139 -8.60 2.67 9.98
CA GLU A 139 -7.38 3.30 9.50
C GLU A 139 -6.26 3.10 10.52
N VAL A 140 -5.19 2.44 10.12
CA VAL A 140 -4.02 2.21 10.98
C VAL A 140 -2.96 3.27 10.77
N ASP A 141 -2.84 3.81 9.56
CA ASP A 141 -1.83 4.80 9.24
C ASP A 141 -2.10 5.51 7.89
N ARG A 142 -1.44 6.65 7.65
CA ARG A 142 -1.49 7.37 6.37
C ARG A 142 -0.19 8.09 6.04
N ARG A 143 0.10 8.20 4.75
CA ARG A 143 1.17 9.01 4.18
C ARG A 143 0.58 10.16 3.36
N VAL A 144 0.90 11.39 3.73
CA VAL A 144 0.53 12.58 2.94
C VAL A 144 1.63 12.91 1.92
N GLY A 145 1.22 13.22 0.70
CA GLY A 145 2.10 13.59 -0.41
C GLY A 145 2.72 12.41 -1.14
N GLY A 146 3.69 12.72 -1.97
CA GLY A 146 4.40 11.77 -2.81
C GLY A 146 5.81 12.24 -3.16
N PRO A 147 6.62 11.38 -3.79
CA PRO A 147 7.99 11.74 -4.14
C PRO A 147 8.05 12.76 -5.26
N THR A 148 8.94 13.74 -5.14
CA THR A 148 9.11 14.81 -6.15
C THR A 148 10.10 14.46 -7.26
N ASN A 149 10.85 13.36 -7.12
CA ASN A 149 11.86 12.91 -8.09
C ASN A 149 12.04 11.39 -8.07
N GLU A 150 12.77 10.85 -9.05
CA GLU A 150 12.99 9.42 -9.25
C GLU A 150 13.70 8.72 -8.08
N ASN A 151 14.67 9.38 -7.43
CA ASN A 151 15.33 8.83 -6.24
C ASN A 151 14.32 8.69 -5.09
N GLY A 152 13.42 9.66 -4.96
CA GLY A 152 12.30 9.62 -4.03
C GLY A 152 11.31 8.50 -4.32
N VAL A 153 11.08 8.14 -5.60
CA VAL A 153 10.23 7.00 -5.99
C VAL A 153 10.80 5.71 -5.40
N LYS A 154 12.09 5.42 -5.66
CA LYS A 154 12.75 4.21 -5.16
C LYS A 154 12.73 4.13 -3.63
N ALA A 155 13.05 5.23 -2.96
CA ALA A 155 12.99 5.31 -1.50
C ALA A 155 11.57 5.07 -0.98
N SER A 156 10.56 5.62 -1.65
CA SER A 156 9.15 5.43 -1.27
C SER A 156 8.70 3.98 -1.45
N ILE A 157 9.08 3.30 -2.54
CA ILE A 157 8.77 1.88 -2.74
C ILE A 157 9.36 1.02 -1.63
N ASN A 158 10.62 1.28 -1.26
CA ASN A 158 11.27 0.54 -0.18
C ASN A 158 10.60 0.79 1.17
N ASN A 159 10.43 2.06 1.56
CA ASN A 159 9.84 2.41 2.84
C ASN A 159 8.39 1.94 2.92
N MET A 160 7.59 2.08 1.85
CA MET A 160 6.19 1.66 1.84
C MET A 160 6.07 0.15 1.77
N GLY A 161 7.03 -0.53 1.15
CA GLY A 161 7.14 -1.97 1.22
C GLY A 161 7.40 -2.47 2.65
N TRP A 162 8.29 -1.82 3.39
CA TRP A 162 8.51 -2.11 4.81
C TRP A 162 7.30 -1.79 5.66
N TRP A 163 6.64 -0.66 5.40
CA TRP A 163 5.40 -0.27 6.05
C TRP A 163 4.31 -1.34 5.91
N ILE A 164 4.05 -1.83 4.70
CA ILE A 164 3.06 -2.89 4.43
C ILE A 164 3.47 -4.19 5.14
N ASN A 165 4.73 -4.61 4.97
CA ASN A 165 5.26 -5.81 5.61
C ASN A 165 5.08 -5.77 7.13
N TYR A 166 5.43 -4.65 7.75
CA TYR A 166 5.42 -4.54 9.20
C TYR A 166 4.02 -4.32 9.76
N ALA A 167 3.25 -3.41 9.17
CA ALA A 167 1.96 -3.00 9.73
C ALA A 167 0.83 -3.97 9.39
N LEU A 168 0.87 -4.64 8.24
CA LEU A 168 -0.21 -5.50 7.77
C LEU A 168 0.13 -6.99 7.75
N LEU A 169 1.36 -7.34 7.33
CA LEU A 169 1.71 -8.74 7.06
C LEU A 169 2.49 -9.41 8.21
N GLY A 170 2.93 -8.64 9.21
CA GLY A 170 3.80 -9.13 10.29
C GLY A 170 5.16 -9.66 9.81
N ILE A 171 5.59 -9.31 8.59
CA ILE A 171 6.86 -9.74 8.01
C ILE A 171 7.96 -8.80 8.52
N ARG A 172 8.86 -9.35 9.35
CA ARG A 172 9.97 -8.62 9.98
C ARG A 172 11.31 -8.88 9.30
N GLN A 173 12.25 -7.96 9.46
CA GLN A 173 13.66 -8.26 9.24
C GLN A 173 14.16 -9.27 10.28
N GLU A 174 15.23 -10.00 9.97
CA GLU A 174 15.79 -11.03 10.85
C GLU A 174 16.15 -10.49 12.25
N GLU A 175 16.67 -9.25 12.30
CA GLU A 175 17.01 -8.55 13.54
C GLU A 175 15.79 -8.11 14.37
N ASP A 176 14.61 -8.06 13.76
CA ASP A 176 13.37 -7.62 14.37
C ASP A 176 12.36 -8.75 14.62
N LYS A 177 12.70 -10.00 14.31
CA LYS A 177 11.75 -11.13 14.35
C LYS A 177 11.10 -11.35 15.71
N ASP A 178 11.79 -10.99 16.79
CA ASP A 178 11.34 -11.13 18.16
C ASP A 178 10.80 -9.80 18.74
N ARG A 179 10.81 -8.72 17.95
CA ARG A 179 10.33 -7.39 18.35
C ARG A 179 8.86 -7.23 17.97
N ASP A 180 8.05 -6.83 18.94
CA ASP A 180 6.62 -6.55 18.73
C ASP A 180 6.40 -5.08 18.31
N ILE A 181 6.73 -4.77 17.06
CA ILE A 181 6.69 -3.40 16.53
C ILE A 181 5.86 -3.26 15.24
N VAL A 182 5.23 -2.10 15.05
CA VAL A 182 4.74 -1.58 13.77
C VAL A 182 5.64 -0.45 13.28
N LEU A 183 5.61 -0.20 11.98
CA LEU A 183 6.15 1.02 11.38
C LEU A 183 4.97 1.93 11.02
N LEU A 184 5.02 3.18 11.46
CA LEU A 184 4.08 4.24 11.05
C LEU A 184 4.79 5.33 10.24
N TYR A 185 4.07 5.94 9.31
CA TYR A 185 4.53 7.07 8.51
C TYR A 185 4.37 8.39 9.26
N LYS A 186 5.47 9.16 9.35
CA LYS A 186 5.47 10.51 9.93
C LYS A 186 5.48 11.64 8.89
N GLY A 187 5.00 11.36 7.67
CA GLY A 187 5.20 12.25 6.52
C GLY A 187 6.65 12.25 6.01
N ASP A 188 6.98 13.08 5.01
CA ASP A 188 8.31 13.24 4.38
C ASP A 188 9.14 11.95 4.18
N SER A 189 8.46 10.82 3.98
CA SER A 189 9.07 9.49 3.82
C SER A 189 9.82 8.93 5.04
N LYS A 190 9.56 9.44 6.26
CA LYS A 190 10.11 8.89 7.51
C LYS A 190 9.16 7.86 8.11
N LEU A 191 9.73 6.71 8.50
CA LEU A 191 9.06 5.69 9.30
C LEU A 191 9.46 5.87 10.76
N GLU A 192 8.53 5.60 11.66
CA GLU A 192 8.76 5.57 13.10
C GLU A 192 8.25 4.24 13.65
N GLU A 193 9.02 3.65 14.55
CA GLU A 193 8.72 2.36 15.16
C GLU A 193 7.85 2.58 16.40
N TYR A 194 6.78 1.80 16.51
CA TYR A 194 5.88 1.81 17.66
C TYR A 194 5.67 0.39 18.18
N PRO A 195 5.54 0.16 19.50
CA PRO A 195 5.05 -1.11 20.02
C PRO A 195 3.62 -1.39 19.51
N HIS A 196 3.32 -2.62 19.10
CA HIS A 196 1.96 -2.96 18.65
C HIS A 196 0.87 -2.66 19.69
N SER A 197 1.19 -2.82 20.98
CA SER A 197 0.27 -2.52 22.08
C SER A 197 -0.21 -1.07 22.16
N GLU A 198 0.51 -0.14 21.52
CA GLU A 198 0.15 1.29 21.54
C GLU A 198 -0.90 1.67 20.49
N ILE A 199 -1.16 0.80 19.50
CA ILE A 199 -2.10 1.08 18.40
C ILE A 199 -3.50 0.54 18.68
N GLN A 200 -3.65 -0.50 19.50
CA GLN A 200 -4.93 -1.19 19.76
C GLN A 200 -5.80 -0.53 20.85
N ASN A 201 -5.62 0.76 21.16
CA ASN A 201 -6.39 1.48 22.19
C ASN A 201 -7.37 2.51 21.63
#